data_AF-A0A2K0SWJ3-F1
#
_entry.id   AF-A0A2K0SWJ3-F1
#
_cell.length_a   1.000
_cell.length_b   1.000
_cell.length_c   1.000
_cell.angle_alpha   90.00
_cell.angle_beta   90.00
_cell.angle_gamma   90.00
#
_symmetry.space_group_name_H-M   'P 1'
#
loop_
_entity.id
_entity.type
_entity.pdbx_description
1 polymer ?
#
loop_
_entity_poly.entity_id
_entity_poly.type
_entity_poly.pdbx_seq_one_letter_code
_entity_poly.pdbx_strand_id
1 'polypeptide(L)'
;MGGYLTGGGHSPISNIFGLGSDQVYEVEMVTPQGEVITANECQNTDLFWAVRGGGGGTFGVLTKVTVRTVPSKPIAVYDFTIETAPNSTAYWESVAYMIAQYPTLANSSVAAFTYLYPNTSAAGLGGDKATFEAVFAIYDPPSSSTLENLLEPYVRQINKTHPDQITTKVASTVFPNFHSMFLKFADDNGAGVDKVVGSWLLPPDTLTENAFGDALVDFLGPAGGRLYMVAGAGVWDAKPRGGGNAINPAWRKALIHAVTSQEWSPLDKIERSAVEHNINNVQVEAFRKLVPESGAYLNEAYWNEPNFQKAFWGSNYKRLSEIKKTVDPDDVFWCHTCVGNEGFKEVGSYLCRV
;
A
#
# COMPACT_ATOMS: atom_id res chain seq x y z
N MET A 1 -1.18 8.74 14.14
CA MET A 1 -0.98 7.93 15.36
C MET A 1 -1.94 6.73 15.49
N GLY A 2 -2.98 6.58 14.65
CA GLY A 2 -3.89 5.40 14.67
C GLY A 2 -3.57 4.36 13.58
N GLY A 3 -4.61 3.97 12.82
CA GLY A 3 -4.58 2.90 11.81
C GLY A 3 -3.34 2.88 10.91
N TYR A 4 -2.87 4.04 10.45
CA TYR A 4 -1.63 4.14 9.67
C TYR A 4 -0.43 3.46 10.34
N LEU A 5 -0.16 3.78 11.61
CA LEU A 5 0.96 3.21 12.36
C LEU A 5 0.66 1.81 12.90
N THR A 6 -0.60 1.47 13.14
CA THR A 6 -0.96 0.16 13.69
C THR A 6 -1.16 -0.92 12.64
N GLY A 7 -1.36 -0.55 11.37
CA GLY A 7 -1.49 -1.49 10.26
C GLY A 7 -0.23 -1.66 9.40
N GLY A 8 0.74 -0.74 9.51
CA GLY A 8 1.97 -0.75 8.70
C GLY A 8 2.44 0.67 8.41
N GLY A 9 1.86 1.27 7.38
CA GLY A 9 2.08 2.67 7.03
C GLY A 9 3.24 2.82 6.05
N HIS A 10 2.93 2.82 4.77
CA HIS A 10 3.91 3.06 3.71
C HIS A 10 4.10 4.55 3.45
N SER A 11 5.22 4.90 2.82
CA SER A 11 5.65 6.29 2.59
C SER A 11 6.63 6.35 1.42
N PRO A 12 6.83 7.51 0.76
CA PRO A 12 7.87 7.69 -0.25
C PRO A 12 9.31 7.39 0.21
N ILE A 13 9.53 7.24 1.52
CA ILE A 13 10.84 6.93 2.10
C ILE A 13 10.86 5.60 2.88
N SER A 14 9.77 4.81 2.79
CA SER A 14 9.70 3.52 3.47
C SER A 14 10.71 2.52 2.93
N ASN A 15 11.02 2.57 1.63
CA ASN A 15 12.05 1.77 1.00
C ASN A 15 13.47 1.98 1.60
N ILE A 16 13.71 3.08 2.32
CA ILE A 16 15.00 3.41 2.97
C ILE A 16 14.92 3.24 4.49
N PHE A 17 13.84 3.71 5.12
CA PHE A 17 13.75 3.75 6.58
C PHE A 17 12.85 2.67 7.21
N GLY A 18 12.06 1.96 6.41
CA GLY A 18 11.05 1.01 6.87
C GLY A 18 9.64 1.61 6.92
N LEU A 19 8.67 0.78 7.30
CA LEU A 19 7.27 1.21 7.43
C LEU A 19 7.07 2.09 8.67
N GLY A 20 5.95 2.79 8.75
CA GLY A 20 5.57 3.63 9.89
C GLY A 20 5.57 2.85 11.22
N SER A 21 5.05 1.63 11.22
CA SER A 21 5.08 0.70 12.35
C SER A 21 6.50 0.31 12.78
N ASP A 22 7.49 0.35 11.87
CA ASP A 22 8.90 0.07 12.20
C ASP A 22 9.51 1.25 12.98
N GLN A 23 8.95 2.45 12.87
CA GLN A 23 9.45 3.68 13.52
C GLN A 23 8.94 3.89 14.94
N VAL A 24 7.99 3.08 15.43
CA VAL A 24 7.36 3.29 16.74
C VAL A 24 8.27 2.78 17.86
N TYR A 25 8.62 3.68 18.77
CA TYR A 25 9.50 3.43 19.92
C TYR A 25 8.73 3.15 21.21
N GLU A 26 7.57 3.77 21.36
CA GLU A 26 6.73 3.60 22.55
C GLU A 26 5.30 4.00 22.22
N VAL A 27 4.35 3.34 22.86
CA VAL A 27 2.95 3.77 22.88
C VAL A 27 2.45 3.92 24.31
N GLU A 28 1.64 4.94 24.54
CA GLU A 28 0.73 5.02 25.69
C GLU A 28 -0.65 4.56 25.19
N MET A 29 -1.30 3.68 25.94
CA MET A 29 -2.61 3.17 25.57
C MET A 29 -3.50 2.89 26.78
N VAL A 30 -4.81 2.96 26.56
CA VAL A 30 -5.84 2.54 27.52
C VAL A 30 -6.26 1.11 27.18
N THR A 31 -6.15 0.20 28.14
CA THR A 31 -6.57 -1.21 28.01
C THR A 31 -8.11 -1.34 28.02
N PRO A 32 -8.67 -2.51 27.66
CA PRO A 32 -10.12 -2.73 27.76
C PRO A 32 -10.68 -2.51 29.17
N GLN A 33 -9.86 -2.74 30.20
CA GLN A 33 -10.22 -2.56 31.61
C GLN A 33 -10.10 -1.09 32.06
N GLY A 34 -9.68 -0.19 31.18
CA GLY A 34 -9.56 1.25 31.47
C GLY A 34 -8.21 1.67 32.08
N GLU A 35 -7.21 0.79 32.07
CA GLU A 35 -5.89 1.10 32.63
C GLU A 35 -5.02 1.83 31.60
N VAL A 36 -4.36 2.91 32.02
CA VAL A 36 -3.35 3.60 31.19
C VAL A 36 -2.03 2.87 31.36
N ILE A 37 -1.50 2.34 30.27
CA ILE A 37 -0.22 1.63 30.25
C ILE A 37 0.75 2.25 29.23
N THR A 38 2.03 1.99 29.45
CA THR A 38 3.10 2.25 28.48
C THR A 38 3.60 0.92 27.92
N ALA A 39 3.68 0.81 26.60
CA ALA A 39 4.24 -0.36 25.93
C ALA A 39 5.43 0.03 25.04
N ASN A 40 6.58 -0.59 25.28
CA ASN A 40 7.85 -0.37 24.58
C ASN A 40 8.71 -1.65 24.64
N GLU A 41 9.99 -1.60 24.26
CA GLU A 41 10.87 -2.78 24.28
C GLU A 41 11.21 -3.34 25.68
N CYS A 42 10.84 -2.64 26.76
CA CYS A 42 11.17 -3.00 28.14
C CYS A 42 9.95 -3.42 28.98
N GLN A 43 8.74 -3.06 28.59
CA GLN A 43 7.50 -3.34 29.33
C GLN A 43 6.31 -3.51 28.38
N ASN A 44 5.35 -4.36 28.75
CA ASN A 44 4.19 -4.71 27.93
C ASN A 44 4.60 -5.08 26.49
N THR A 45 5.69 -5.84 26.36
CA THR A 45 6.40 -6.08 25.09
C THR A 45 5.55 -6.82 24.06
N ASP A 46 4.64 -7.68 24.50
CA ASP A 46 3.68 -8.36 23.63
C ASP A 46 2.66 -7.37 23.03
N LEU A 47 2.14 -6.44 23.83
CA LEU A 47 1.27 -5.37 23.33
C LEU A 47 2.04 -4.41 22.42
N PHE A 48 3.28 -4.06 22.77
CA PHE A 48 4.13 -3.25 21.91
C PHE A 48 4.39 -3.93 20.56
N TRP A 49 4.59 -5.23 20.53
CA TRP A 49 4.69 -6.00 19.29
C TRP A 49 3.37 -5.98 18.50
N ALA A 50 2.24 -6.24 19.17
CA ALA A 50 0.92 -6.38 18.56
C ALA A 50 0.41 -5.07 17.93
N VAL A 51 0.54 -3.94 18.62
CA VAL A 51 0.05 -2.64 18.12
C VAL A 51 0.85 -2.08 16.94
N ARG A 52 2.00 -2.69 16.59
CA ARG A 52 2.85 -2.27 15.46
C ARG A 52 2.67 -3.24 14.28
N GLY A 53 1.52 -3.18 13.62
CA GLY A 53 1.18 -4.01 12.45
C GLY A 53 0.00 -4.96 12.66
N GLY A 54 -0.48 -5.13 13.89
CA GLY A 54 -1.64 -5.97 14.22
C GLY A 54 -3.01 -5.34 13.94
N GLY A 55 -3.05 -4.13 13.38
CA GLY A 55 -4.30 -3.39 13.12
C GLY A 55 -4.74 -2.51 14.28
N GLY A 56 -5.46 -1.43 13.96
CA GLY A 56 -6.06 -0.54 14.97
C GLY A 56 -7.36 -1.12 15.54
N GLY A 57 -7.79 -0.61 16.71
CA GLY A 57 -9.13 -0.90 17.23
C GLY A 57 -9.34 -2.28 17.86
N THR A 58 -8.27 -3.03 18.17
CA THR A 58 -8.37 -4.39 18.74
C THR A 58 -7.68 -4.55 20.11
N PHE A 59 -6.51 -3.95 20.33
CA PHE A 59 -5.73 -4.18 21.56
C PHE A 59 -5.92 -3.13 22.65
N GLY A 60 -6.44 -1.95 22.30
CA GLY A 60 -6.60 -0.81 23.21
C GLY A 60 -6.68 0.53 22.48
N VAL A 61 -6.88 1.60 23.23
CA VAL A 61 -6.98 2.96 22.70
C VAL A 61 -5.63 3.66 22.84
N LEU A 62 -4.92 3.86 21.72
CA LEU A 62 -3.66 4.61 21.73
C LEU A 62 -3.91 6.09 22.05
N THR A 63 -3.21 6.62 23.05
CA THR A 63 -3.30 8.03 23.46
C THR A 63 -2.04 8.83 23.10
N LYS A 64 -0.86 8.18 23.08
CA LYS A 64 0.41 8.78 22.65
C LYS A 64 1.26 7.78 21.90
N VAL A 65 2.06 8.27 20.95
CA VAL A 65 3.04 7.46 20.23
C VAL A 65 4.35 8.24 20.14
N THR A 66 5.44 7.62 20.57
CA THR A 66 6.80 8.11 20.33
C THR A 66 7.33 7.45 19.07
N VAL A 67 7.72 8.25 18.07
CA VAL A 67 8.26 7.76 16.80
C VAL A 67 9.70 8.22 16.60
N ARG A 68 10.49 7.38 15.93
CA ARG A 68 11.78 7.77 15.38
C ARG A 68 11.60 8.88 14.37
N THR A 69 12.47 9.88 14.44
CA THR A 69 12.65 10.87 13.37
C THR A 69 13.98 10.65 12.68
N VAL A 70 14.09 11.12 11.44
CA VAL A 70 15.32 11.11 10.65
C VAL A 70 15.66 12.53 10.21
N PRO A 71 16.95 12.90 10.07
CA PRO A 71 17.34 14.22 9.61
C PRO A 71 16.76 14.48 8.22
N SER A 72 16.12 15.64 8.02
CA SER A 72 15.54 16.00 6.72
C SER A 72 16.62 16.30 5.70
N LYS A 73 16.53 15.69 4.51
CA LYS A 73 17.46 15.83 3.39
C LYS A 73 16.73 16.25 2.11
N PRO A 74 17.46 16.73 1.08
CA PRO A 74 16.88 16.94 -0.23
C PRO A 74 16.22 15.67 -0.78
N ILE A 75 15.22 15.85 -1.63
CA ILE A 75 14.54 14.76 -2.32
C ILE A 75 14.35 15.15 -3.78
N ALA A 76 14.83 14.31 -4.69
CA ALA A 76 14.59 14.50 -6.12
C ALA A 76 13.34 13.73 -6.51
N VAL A 77 12.47 14.38 -7.28
CA VAL A 77 11.25 13.80 -7.84
C VAL A 77 11.33 13.87 -9.37
N TYR A 78 10.88 12.82 -10.03
CA TYR A 78 10.77 12.73 -11.48
C TYR A 78 9.37 12.23 -11.83
N ASP A 79 8.57 13.13 -12.41
CA ASP A 79 7.25 12.85 -12.93
C ASP A 79 7.39 12.35 -14.36
N PHE A 80 6.91 11.14 -14.62
CA PHE A 80 6.90 10.53 -15.94
C PHE A 80 5.49 10.12 -16.34
N THR A 81 5.06 10.59 -17.50
CA THR A 81 3.76 10.23 -18.07
C THR A 81 3.94 9.63 -19.46
N ILE A 82 3.20 8.57 -19.75
CA ILE A 82 2.96 8.05 -21.10
C ILE A 82 1.48 8.27 -21.39
N GLU A 83 1.16 8.86 -22.54
CA GLU A 83 -0.21 8.98 -23.05
C GLU A 83 -0.30 8.29 -24.42
N THR A 84 -1.38 7.56 -24.64
CA THR A 84 -1.69 6.93 -25.93
C THR A 84 -3.21 6.75 -26.09
N ALA A 85 -3.66 6.27 -27.25
CA ALA A 85 -5.05 5.93 -27.48
C ALA A 85 -5.53 4.83 -26.51
N PRO A 86 -6.81 4.82 -26.10
CA PRO A 86 -7.34 3.74 -25.28
C PRO A 86 -7.19 2.40 -26.01
N ASN A 87 -7.02 1.30 -25.26
CA ASN A 87 -6.83 -0.05 -25.79
C ASN A 87 -5.60 -0.25 -26.71
N SER A 88 -4.65 0.68 -26.71
CA SER A 88 -3.40 0.58 -27.49
C SER A 88 -2.51 -0.56 -26.98
N THR A 89 -1.94 -1.37 -27.86
CA THR A 89 -0.92 -2.37 -27.48
C THR A 89 0.36 -1.70 -26.97
N ALA A 90 0.72 -0.55 -27.55
CA ALA A 90 1.89 0.24 -27.13
C ALA A 90 1.79 0.70 -25.67
N TYR A 91 0.56 0.88 -25.15
CA TYR A 91 0.34 1.14 -23.73
C TYR A 91 0.88 -0.01 -22.88
N TRP A 92 0.35 -1.22 -23.11
CA TRP A 92 0.68 -2.41 -22.33
C TRP A 92 2.14 -2.82 -22.49
N GLU A 93 2.70 -2.70 -23.69
CA GLU A 93 4.12 -2.95 -23.95
C GLU A 93 5.01 -1.97 -23.17
N SER A 94 4.65 -0.68 -23.14
CA SER A 94 5.40 0.33 -22.38
C SER A 94 5.25 0.14 -20.86
N VAL A 95 4.05 -0.18 -20.38
CA VAL A 95 3.75 -0.50 -18.97
C VAL A 95 4.58 -1.69 -18.52
N ALA A 96 4.55 -2.79 -19.27
CA ALA A 96 5.30 -4.01 -18.96
C ALA A 96 6.81 -3.72 -18.96
N TYR A 97 7.31 -3.01 -19.97
CA TYR A 97 8.72 -2.63 -20.05
C TYR A 97 9.16 -1.80 -18.82
N MET A 98 8.36 -0.81 -18.43
CA MET A 98 8.71 0.09 -17.31
C MET A 98 8.63 -0.63 -15.95
N ILE A 99 7.57 -1.40 -15.70
CA ILE A 99 7.41 -2.15 -14.45
C ILE A 99 8.54 -3.18 -14.27
N ALA A 100 9.01 -3.81 -15.35
CA ALA A 100 10.15 -4.73 -15.29
C ALA A 100 11.46 -4.07 -14.79
N GLN A 101 11.56 -2.74 -14.82
CA GLN A 101 12.72 -2.01 -14.29
C GLN A 101 12.64 -1.71 -12.79
N TYR A 102 11.47 -1.90 -12.17
CA TYR A 102 11.24 -1.51 -10.77
C TYR A 102 12.22 -2.16 -9.80
N PRO A 103 12.58 -3.47 -9.92
CA PRO A 103 13.59 -4.06 -9.05
C PRO A 103 14.96 -3.34 -9.13
N THR A 104 15.41 -2.97 -10.34
CA THR A 104 16.67 -2.24 -10.54
C THR A 104 16.60 -0.83 -9.96
N LEU A 105 15.48 -0.12 -10.15
CA LEU A 105 15.24 1.20 -9.59
C LEU A 105 15.20 1.16 -8.05
N ALA A 106 14.53 0.16 -7.47
CA ALA A 106 14.46 -0.05 -6.02
C ALA A 106 15.84 -0.30 -5.41
N ASN A 107 16.70 -1.08 -6.08
CA ASN A 107 18.10 -1.27 -5.68
C ASN A 107 18.91 0.04 -5.68
N SER A 108 18.47 1.03 -6.45
CA SER A 108 19.02 2.40 -6.46
C SER A 108 18.31 3.33 -5.46
N SER A 109 17.56 2.77 -4.50
CA SER A 109 16.77 3.51 -3.50
C SER A 109 15.68 4.43 -4.07
N VAL A 110 15.23 4.18 -5.30
CA VAL A 110 14.08 4.86 -5.89
C VAL A 110 12.80 4.29 -5.30
N ALA A 111 11.86 5.15 -4.93
CA ALA A 111 10.47 4.82 -4.66
C ALA A 111 9.59 5.32 -5.81
N ALA A 112 8.41 4.74 -6.01
CA ALA A 112 7.47 5.21 -7.03
C ALA A 112 6.01 5.10 -6.58
N PHE A 113 5.23 6.12 -6.94
CA PHE A 113 3.78 6.06 -6.93
C PHE A 113 3.30 6.05 -8.38
N THR A 114 2.80 4.90 -8.82
CA THR A 114 2.40 4.67 -10.22
C THR A 114 0.89 4.57 -10.32
N TYR A 115 0.31 5.29 -11.26
CA TYR A 115 -1.09 5.25 -11.64
C TYR A 115 -1.20 4.73 -13.07
N LEU A 116 -2.07 3.73 -13.25
CA LEU A 116 -2.20 2.97 -14.49
C LEU A 116 -3.65 3.03 -14.91
N TYR A 117 -3.95 3.78 -15.96
CA TYR A 117 -5.30 3.93 -16.50
C TYR A 117 -5.33 3.45 -17.95
N PRO A 118 -5.78 2.22 -18.23
CA PRO A 118 -5.98 1.74 -19.59
C PRO A 118 -7.01 2.56 -20.37
N ASN A 119 -7.95 3.21 -19.66
CA ASN A 119 -8.91 4.15 -20.21
C ASN A 119 -9.30 5.20 -19.16
N THR A 120 -8.92 6.47 -19.37
CA THR A 120 -9.22 7.58 -18.44
C THR A 120 -10.70 7.94 -18.36
N SER A 121 -11.50 7.69 -19.41
CA SER A 121 -12.96 7.84 -19.36
C SER A 121 -13.59 6.80 -18.45
N ALA A 122 -13.15 5.54 -18.54
CA ALA A 122 -13.64 4.47 -17.65
C ALA A 122 -13.23 4.70 -16.18
N ALA A 123 -12.11 5.39 -15.95
CA ALA A 123 -11.65 5.81 -14.63
C ALA A 123 -12.34 7.07 -14.09
N GLY A 124 -13.25 7.69 -14.86
CA GLY A 124 -13.92 8.94 -14.44
C GLY A 124 -13.02 10.19 -14.46
N LEU A 125 -11.80 10.09 -15.02
CA LEU A 125 -10.83 11.19 -15.09
C LEU A 125 -11.05 12.13 -16.29
N GLY A 126 -11.96 11.75 -17.19
CA GLY A 126 -12.25 12.46 -18.43
C GLY A 126 -11.19 12.25 -19.51
N GLY A 127 -11.55 12.60 -20.74
CA GLY A 127 -10.72 12.33 -21.93
C GLY A 127 -10.73 10.85 -22.35
N ASP A 128 -10.43 10.59 -23.62
CA ASP A 128 -10.45 9.25 -24.20
C ASP A 128 -9.01 8.82 -24.57
N LYS A 129 -8.26 8.40 -23.54
CA LYS A 129 -6.84 8.00 -23.66
C LYS A 129 -6.48 6.93 -22.63
N ALA A 130 -5.36 6.25 -22.84
CA ALA A 130 -4.68 5.45 -21.82
C ALA A 130 -3.50 6.25 -21.25
N THR A 131 -3.29 6.18 -19.94
CA THR A 131 -2.14 6.82 -19.27
C THR A 131 -1.41 5.92 -18.30
N PHE A 132 -0.08 6.05 -18.30
CA PHE A 132 0.82 5.57 -17.25
C PHE A 132 1.42 6.81 -16.64
N GLU A 133 1.25 7.01 -15.34
CA GLU A 133 1.77 8.17 -14.62
C GLU A 133 2.56 7.67 -13.42
N ALA A 134 3.85 7.96 -13.36
CA ALA A 134 4.70 7.58 -12.26
C ALA A 134 5.42 8.79 -11.67
N VAL A 135 5.27 8.95 -10.36
CA VAL A 135 6.06 9.90 -9.56
C VAL A 135 7.17 9.10 -8.90
N PHE A 136 8.37 9.19 -9.46
CA PHE A 136 9.57 8.58 -8.89
C PHE A 136 10.21 9.53 -7.89
N ALA A 137 10.74 8.99 -6.79
CA ALA A 137 11.43 9.78 -5.79
C ALA A 137 12.71 9.09 -5.31
N ILE A 138 13.75 9.89 -5.05
CA ILE A 138 14.98 9.42 -4.39
C ILE A 138 15.36 10.40 -3.27
N TYR A 139 15.56 9.86 -2.08
CA TYR A 139 15.93 10.61 -0.88
C TYR A 139 17.44 10.82 -0.80
N ASP A 140 17.88 12.01 -0.40
CA ASP A 140 19.29 12.43 -0.30
C ASP A 140 20.11 12.07 -1.57
N PRO A 141 19.68 12.52 -2.76
CA PRO A 141 20.34 12.14 -4.01
C PRO A 141 21.78 12.67 -4.06
N PRO A 142 22.74 11.89 -4.61
CA PRO A 142 24.12 12.33 -4.81
C PRO A 142 24.27 13.61 -5.64
N SER A 143 23.38 13.83 -6.60
CA SER A 143 23.30 15.06 -7.40
C SER A 143 21.86 15.35 -7.81
N SER A 144 21.60 16.58 -8.27
CA SER A 144 20.27 16.97 -8.74
C SER A 144 19.80 16.20 -9.98
N SER A 145 20.72 15.61 -10.75
CA SER A 145 20.42 14.85 -11.96
C SER A 145 20.43 13.34 -11.75
N THR A 146 20.66 12.83 -10.52
CA THR A 146 20.73 11.38 -10.26
C THR A 146 19.51 10.64 -10.81
N LEU A 147 18.30 11.11 -10.46
CA LEU A 147 17.07 10.41 -10.85
C LEU A 147 16.78 10.52 -12.35
N GLU A 148 17.06 11.67 -12.95
CA GLU A 148 16.94 11.89 -14.39
C GLU A 148 17.88 10.95 -15.16
N ASN A 149 19.15 10.87 -14.77
CA ASN A 149 20.14 9.98 -15.41
C ASN A 149 19.76 8.50 -15.29
N LEU A 150 19.09 8.10 -14.19
CA LEU A 150 18.62 6.74 -14.00
C LEU A 150 17.42 6.39 -14.91
N LEU A 151 16.50 7.33 -15.11
CA LEU A 151 15.24 7.08 -15.83
C LEU A 151 15.32 7.37 -17.33
N GLU A 152 16.15 8.32 -17.74
CA GLU A 152 16.26 8.75 -19.14
C GLU A 152 16.51 7.60 -20.13
N PRO A 153 17.38 6.60 -19.86
CA PRO A 153 17.57 5.47 -20.77
C PRO A 153 16.27 4.69 -21.06
N TYR A 154 15.42 4.51 -20.04
CA TYR A 154 14.15 3.82 -20.17
C TYR A 154 13.14 4.64 -20.97
N VAL A 155 13.05 5.95 -20.71
CA VAL A 155 12.19 6.88 -21.47
C VAL A 155 12.59 6.90 -22.95
N ARG A 156 13.89 6.98 -23.24
CA ARG A 156 14.40 6.93 -24.62
C ARG A 156 14.07 5.61 -25.31
N GLN A 157 14.19 4.48 -24.60
CA GLN A 157 13.86 3.16 -25.15
C GLN A 157 12.36 3.04 -25.47
N ILE A 158 11.48 3.52 -24.59
CA ILE A 158 10.03 3.56 -24.79
C ILE A 158 9.68 4.37 -26.05
N ASN A 159 10.19 5.60 -26.18
CA ASN A 159 9.98 6.45 -27.36
C ASN A 159 10.52 5.84 -28.65
N LYS A 160 11.66 5.14 -28.59
CA LYS A 160 12.24 4.45 -29.76
C LYS A 160 11.41 3.24 -30.19
N THR A 161 10.79 2.54 -29.25
CA THR A 161 10.04 1.30 -29.52
C THR A 161 8.67 1.60 -30.13
N HIS A 162 8.03 2.70 -29.72
CA HIS A 162 6.68 3.07 -30.15
C HIS A 162 6.65 4.48 -30.78
N PRO A 163 7.40 4.73 -31.87
CA PRO A 163 7.43 6.04 -32.51
C PRO A 163 6.01 6.43 -32.95
N ASP A 164 5.63 7.68 -32.68
CA ASP A 164 4.34 8.28 -33.01
C ASP A 164 3.08 7.60 -32.41
N GLN A 165 3.25 6.55 -31.60
CA GLN A 165 2.14 5.82 -30.94
C GLN A 165 1.93 6.26 -29.50
N ILE A 166 2.93 6.87 -28.88
CA ILE A 166 2.91 7.34 -27.50
C ILE A 166 3.42 8.77 -27.42
N THR A 167 2.94 9.50 -26.41
CA THR A 167 3.49 10.79 -26.01
C THR A 167 4.05 10.65 -24.60
N THR A 168 5.35 10.90 -24.44
CA THR A 168 5.97 10.97 -23.11
C THR A 168 6.06 12.39 -22.60
N LYS A 169 5.73 12.62 -21.32
CA LYS A 169 5.97 13.87 -20.61
C LYS A 169 6.88 13.60 -19.43
N VAL A 170 7.83 14.50 -19.20
CA VAL A 170 8.80 14.40 -18.11
C VAL A 170 8.89 15.75 -17.40
N ALA A 171 8.88 15.73 -16.08
CA ALA A 171 9.30 16.85 -15.26
C ALA A 171 10.17 16.35 -14.11
N SER A 172 11.21 17.10 -13.77
CA SER A 172 12.11 16.77 -12.66
C SER A 172 12.21 17.97 -11.71
N THR A 173 12.20 17.72 -10.41
CA THR A 173 12.35 18.76 -9.40
C THR A 173 13.11 18.21 -8.20
N VAL A 174 14.08 18.99 -7.70
CA VAL A 174 14.76 18.70 -6.43
C VAL A 174 14.22 19.63 -5.37
N PHE A 175 13.61 19.05 -4.35
CA PHE A 175 13.15 19.77 -3.20
C PHE A 175 14.26 19.87 -2.17
N PRO A 176 14.46 21.03 -1.52
CA PRO A 176 15.51 21.22 -0.52
C PRO A 176 15.31 20.35 0.73
N ASN A 177 14.08 19.92 1.00
CA ASN A 177 13.76 19.05 2.13
C ASN A 177 12.45 18.27 1.89
N PHE A 178 12.25 17.19 2.64
CA PHE A 178 11.05 16.35 2.55
C PHE A 178 9.74 17.12 2.77
N HIS A 179 9.72 18.12 3.66
CA HIS A 179 8.51 18.90 3.93
C HIS A 179 8.07 19.74 2.73
N SER A 180 9.01 20.37 2.01
CA SER A 180 8.69 21.13 0.81
C SER A 180 8.19 20.26 -0.35
N MET A 181 8.70 19.03 -0.47
CA MET A 181 8.14 18.02 -1.38
C MET A 181 6.72 17.65 -0.95
N PHE A 182 6.53 17.34 0.34
CA PHE A 182 5.23 16.98 0.87
C PHE A 182 4.20 18.08 0.61
N LEU A 183 4.51 19.36 0.85
CA LEU A 183 3.57 20.46 0.56
C LEU A 183 3.19 20.59 -0.93
N LYS A 184 4.02 20.10 -1.85
CA LYS A 184 3.73 20.10 -3.29
C LYS A 184 2.81 18.95 -3.71
N PHE A 185 2.93 17.80 -3.05
CA PHE A 185 2.21 16.57 -3.39
C PHE A 185 1.17 16.13 -2.34
N ALA A 186 1.00 16.92 -1.28
CA ALA A 186 0.00 16.64 -0.25
C ALA A 186 -1.37 16.63 -0.93
N ASP A 187 -2.09 15.54 -0.73
CA ASP A 187 -3.44 15.40 -1.24
C ASP A 187 -4.34 16.42 -0.54
N ASP A 188 -4.77 17.42 -1.29
CA ASP A 188 -5.77 18.41 -0.89
C ASP A 188 -7.12 18.16 -1.56
N ASN A 189 -7.26 17.03 -2.28
CA ASN A 189 -8.54 16.65 -2.87
C ASN A 189 -9.55 16.29 -1.77
N GLY A 190 -10.83 16.55 -2.06
CA GLY A 190 -11.92 16.18 -1.17
C GLY A 190 -12.03 14.66 -1.01
N ALA A 191 -12.22 14.21 0.23
CA ALA A 191 -12.71 12.87 0.53
C ALA A 191 -14.24 12.82 0.45
N GLY A 192 -14.86 11.67 0.78
CA GLY A 192 -16.31 11.55 0.93
C GLY A 192 -17.05 10.87 -0.23
N VAL A 193 -16.34 10.09 -1.05
CA VAL A 193 -16.94 9.19 -2.04
C VAL A 193 -17.15 7.80 -1.46
N ASP A 194 -18.22 7.15 -1.92
CA ASP A 194 -18.47 5.74 -1.65
C ASP A 194 -17.58 4.89 -2.55
N LYS A 195 -16.61 4.19 -1.95
CA LYS A 195 -15.64 3.38 -2.68
C LYS A 195 -15.25 2.10 -1.96
N VAL A 196 -14.82 1.12 -2.74
CA VAL A 196 -14.26 -0.15 -2.28
C VAL A 196 -12.84 -0.23 -2.81
N VAL A 197 -11.93 -0.66 -1.94
CA VAL A 197 -10.50 -0.78 -2.24
C VAL A 197 -10.14 -2.25 -2.22
N GLY A 198 -9.19 -2.65 -3.06
CA GLY A 198 -8.55 -3.96 -3.03
C GLY A 198 -7.05 -3.80 -3.15
N SER A 199 -6.27 -4.70 -2.53
CA SER A 199 -4.82 -4.69 -2.69
C SER A 199 -4.19 -6.05 -2.59
N TRP A 200 -2.97 -6.14 -3.11
CA TRP A 200 -2.08 -7.28 -2.91
C TRP A 200 -0.63 -6.82 -2.91
N LEU A 201 0.20 -7.48 -2.11
CA LEU A 201 1.63 -7.23 -2.02
C LEU A 201 2.36 -8.12 -3.04
N LEU A 202 3.22 -7.53 -3.87
CA LEU A 202 3.91 -8.25 -4.93
C LEU A 202 5.42 -8.28 -4.68
N PRO A 203 6.02 -9.47 -4.54
CA PRO A 203 7.47 -9.64 -4.58
C PRO A 203 8.09 -9.15 -5.90
N PRO A 204 9.38 -8.76 -5.90
CA PRO A 204 10.05 -8.28 -7.12
C PRO A 204 10.10 -9.31 -8.24
N ASP A 205 10.29 -10.60 -7.90
CA ASP A 205 10.42 -11.68 -8.90
C ASP A 205 9.14 -11.85 -9.73
N THR A 206 7.97 -11.58 -9.11
CA THR A 206 6.66 -11.65 -9.75
C THR A 206 6.54 -10.74 -10.97
N LEU A 207 7.26 -9.60 -10.98
CA LEU A 207 7.17 -8.60 -12.05
C LEU A 207 7.76 -9.05 -13.39
N THR A 208 8.49 -10.17 -13.38
CA THR A 208 9.12 -10.74 -14.58
C THR A 208 8.51 -12.09 -14.99
N GLU A 209 7.50 -12.56 -14.26
CA GLU A 209 6.77 -13.78 -14.61
C GLU A 209 5.87 -13.55 -15.84
N ASN A 210 5.79 -14.55 -16.72
CA ASN A 210 4.93 -14.45 -17.90
C ASN A 210 3.45 -14.22 -17.54
N ALA A 211 2.98 -14.78 -16.42
CA ALA A 211 1.60 -14.65 -15.95
C ALA A 211 1.28 -13.28 -15.32
N PHE A 212 2.30 -12.45 -15.05
CA PHE A 212 2.09 -11.13 -14.45
C PHE A 212 1.29 -10.19 -15.36
N GLY A 213 1.53 -10.22 -16.67
CA GLY A 213 0.82 -9.36 -17.62
C GLY A 213 -0.69 -9.59 -17.58
N ASP A 214 -1.11 -10.85 -17.68
CA ASP A 214 -2.53 -11.22 -17.63
C ASP A 214 -3.16 -10.85 -16.27
N ALA A 215 -2.47 -11.15 -15.17
CA ALA A 215 -2.94 -10.81 -13.83
C ALA A 215 -3.02 -9.28 -13.61
N LEU A 216 -2.11 -8.51 -14.19
CA LEU A 216 -2.12 -7.05 -14.13
C LEU A 216 -3.32 -6.48 -14.90
N VAL A 217 -3.62 -7.00 -16.08
CA VAL A 217 -4.81 -6.58 -16.86
C VAL A 217 -6.08 -6.82 -16.06
N ASP A 218 -6.24 -8.01 -15.47
CA ASP A 218 -7.39 -8.35 -14.64
C ASP A 218 -7.46 -7.48 -13.37
N PHE A 219 -6.32 -7.24 -12.71
CA PHE A 219 -6.25 -6.41 -11.51
C PHE A 219 -6.64 -4.95 -11.77
N LEU A 220 -6.16 -4.38 -12.88
CA LEU A 220 -6.47 -3.00 -13.25
C LEU A 220 -7.91 -2.85 -13.73
N GLY A 221 -8.41 -3.82 -14.51
CA GLY A 221 -9.68 -3.67 -15.21
C GLY A 221 -9.71 -2.41 -16.09
N PRO A 222 -10.90 -1.94 -16.51
CA PRO A 222 -11.02 -0.76 -17.37
C PRO A 222 -10.72 0.55 -16.64
N ALA A 223 -11.00 0.63 -15.34
CA ALA A 223 -10.84 1.83 -14.52
C ALA A 223 -9.41 2.03 -14.02
N GLY A 224 -8.53 1.03 -14.18
CA GLY A 224 -7.14 1.14 -13.78
C GLY A 224 -6.89 0.93 -12.29
N GLY A 225 -5.68 1.27 -11.86
CA GLY A 225 -5.20 1.03 -10.50
C GLY A 225 -3.83 1.63 -10.26
N ARG A 226 -3.19 1.22 -9.17
CA ARG A 226 -1.91 1.75 -8.73
C ARG A 226 -0.93 0.66 -8.39
N LEU A 227 0.33 0.93 -8.66
CA LEU A 227 1.47 0.13 -8.20
C LEU A 227 2.40 1.04 -7.41
N TYR A 228 2.38 0.90 -6.09
CA TYR A 228 3.23 1.66 -5.20
C TYR A 228 4.51 0.88 -4.90
N MET A 229 5.63 1.32 -5.48
CA MET A 229 6.96 0.83 -5.17
C MET A 229 7.47 1.55 -3.92
N VAL A 230 6.94 1.13 -2.77
CA VAL A 230 7.16 1.76 -1.45
C VAL A 230 7.93 0.87 -0.47
N ALA A 231 8.20 -0.38 -0.86
CA ALA A 231 9.09 -1.27 -0.14
C ALA A 231 10.47 -1.32 -0.81
N GLY A 232 11.41 -2.01 -0.17
CA GLY A 232 12.83 -2.02 -0.50
C GLY A 232 13.65 -2.39 0.72
N ALA A 233 14.98 -2.23 0.65
CA ALA A 233 15.90 -2.64 1.71
C ALA A 233 15.50 -2.16 3.12
N GLY A 234 15.02 -0.91 3.26
CA GLY A 234 14.53 -0.37 4.52
C GLY A 234 13.35 -1.13 5.13
N VAL A 235 12.48 -1.70 4.30
CA VAL A 235 11.35 -2.54 4.72
C VAL A 235 11.78 -4.00 4.88
N TRP A 236 12.56 -4.55 3.95
CA TRP A 236 13.00 -5.94 3.93
C TRP A 236 13.91 -6.27 5.11
N ASP A 237 14.89 -5.41 5.36
CA ASP A 237 15.91 -5.58 6.38
C ASP A 237 15.57 -4.84 7.68
N ALA A 238 14.31 -4.42 7.83
CA ALA A 238 13.85 -3.67 8.99
C ALA A 238 14.18 -4.43 10.29
N LYS A 239 14.77 -3.71 11.26
CA LYS A 239 15.05 -4.22 12.62
C LYS A 239 14.33 -3.37 13.66
N PRO A 240 13.00 -3.50 13.81
CA PRO A 240 12.23 -2.74 14.79
C PRO A 240 12.72 -3.01 16.23
N ARG A 241 12.59 -2.01 17.11
CA ARG A 241 12.90 -2.17 18.54
C ARG A 241 12.01 -3.26 19.18
N GLY A 242 12.55 -3.98 20.15
CA GLY A 242 11.86 -5.08 20.82
C GLY A 242 11.88 -6.41 20.04
N GLY A 243 12.80 -6.58 19.09
CA GLY A 243 13.02 -7.85 18.38
C GLY A 243 12.12 -8.09 17.17
N GLY A 244 11.16 -7.21 16.91
CA GLY A 244 10.26 -7.29 15.76
C GLY A 244 8.93 -6.58 16.02
N ASN A 245 8.02 -6.71 15.07
CA ASN A 245 6.66 -6.19 15.15
C ASN A 245 5.66 -7.09 14.40
N ALA A 246 4.38 -6.76 14.44
CA ALA A 246 3.28 -7.60 13.94
C ALA A 246 2.93 -7.38 12.46
N ILE A 247 3.69 -6.56 11.73
CA ILE A 247 3.48 -6.33 10.29
C ILE A 247 3.43 -7.67 9.55
N ASN A 248 2.53 -7.81 8.58
CA ASN A 248 2.49 -8.97 7.69
C ASN A 248 3.88 -9.29 7.14
N PRO A 249 4.42 -10.51 7.35
CA PRO A 249 5.73 -10.90 6.82
C PRO A 249 5.87 -10.74 5.30
N ALA A 250 4.77 -10.73 4.54
CA ALA A 250 4.77 -10.44 3.11
C ALA A 250 5.43 -9.09 2.78
N TRP A 251 5.29 -8.07 3.63
CA TRP A 251 5.97 -6.77 3.45
C TRP A 251 7.50 -6.90 3.41
N ARG A 252 8.08 -7.90 4.08
CA ARG A 252 9.53 -8.13 4.10
C ARG A 252 10.07 -8.74 2.81
N LYS A 253 9.17 -9.11 1.87
CA LYS A 253 9.51 -9.68 0.56
C LYS A 253 8.93 -8.86 -0.60
N ALA A 254 7.85 -8.12 -0.35
CA ALA A 254 7.17 -7.33 -1.36
C ALA A 254 8.00 -6.14 -1.79
N LEU A 255 7.97 -5.81 -3.08
CA LEU A 255 8.46 -4.55 -3.62
C LEU A 255 7.30 -3.56 -3.84
N ILE A 256 6.20 -4.09 -4.37
CA ILE A 256 5.03 -3.32 -4.75
C ILE A 256 3.87 -3.59 -3.80
N HIS A 257 3.19 -2.52 -3.39
CA HIS A 257 1.83 -2.56 -2.87
C HIS A 257 0.89 -2.16 -4.00
N ALA A 258 0.19 -3.15 -4.58
CA ALA A 258 -0.73 -2.94 -5.68
C ALA A 258 -2.10 -2.58 -5.12
N VAL A 259 -2.73 -1.53 -5.63
CA VAL A 259 -4.02 -1.02 -5.13
C VAL A 259 -4.98 -0.79 -6.30
N THR A 260 -6.18 -1.34 -6.18
CA THR A 260 -7.30 -1.05 -7.08
C THR A 260 -8.46 -0.48 -6.28
N SER A 261 -9.33 0.29 -6.92
CA SER A 261 -10.52 0.82 -6.27
C SER A 261 -11.62 1.06 -7.28
N GLN A 262 -12.86 0.90 -6.84
CA GLN A 262 -14.04 1.29 -7.60
C GLN A 262 -14.99 2.08 -6.72
N GLU A 263 -15.66 3.04 -7.34
CA GLU A 263 -16.63 3.92 -6.69
C GLU A 263 -18.04 3.54 -7.15
N TRP A 264 -19.04 3.96 -6.40
CA TRP A 264 -20.44 3.83 -6.81
C TRP A 264 -21.24 5.06 -6.37
N SER A 265 -22.41 5.25 -6.97
CA SER A 265 -23.32 6.33 -6.63
C SER A 265 -23.87 6.15 -5.20
N PRO A 266 -23.92 7.21 -4.37
CA PRO A 266 -24.43 7.08 -3.00
C PRO A 266 -25.81 6.42 -2.94
N LEU A 267 -25.96 5.50 -1.99
CA LEU A 267 -27.18 4.69 -1.77
C LEU A 267 -27.52 3.67 -2.88
N ASP A 268 -26.74 3.55 -3.96
CA ASP A 268 -26.93 2.51 -4.98
C ASP A 268 -26.36 1.16 -4.52
N LYS A 269 -27.25 0.33 -3.96
CA LYS A 269 -26.88 -1.00 -3.46
C LYS A 269 -26.55 -1.99 -4.57
N ILE A 270 -27.08 -1.80 -5.78
CA ILE A 270 -26.86 -2.72 -6.90
C ILE A 270 -25.47 -2.48 -7.47
N GLU A 271 -25.15 -1.21 -7.74
CA GLU A 271 -23.82 -0.81 -8.20
C GLU A 271 -22.76 -1.18 -7.16
N ARG A 272 -23.00 -0.88 -5.87
CA ARG A 272 -22.14 -1.32 -4.77
C ARG A 272 -21.85 -2.82 -4.82
N SER A 273 -22.87 -3.65 -4.96
CA SER A 273 -22.71 -5.10 -4.97
C SER A 273 -21.89 -5.58 -6.17
N ALA A 274 -22.08 -4.94 -7.34
CA ALA A 274 -21.32 -5.26 -8.55
C ALA A 274 -19.83 -4.88 -8.42
N VAL A 275 -19.53 -3.70 -7.89
CA VAL A 275 -18.14 -3.25 -7.70
C VAL A 275 -17.43 -4.02 -6.59
N GLU A 276 -18.11 -4.36 -5.49
CA GLU A 276 -17.55 -5.24 -4.44
C GLU A 276 -17.22 -6.63 -5.00
N HIS A 277 -18.11 -7.21 -5.82
CA HIS A 277 -17.84 -8.46 -6.51
C HIS A 277 -16.63 -8.35 -7.44
N ASN A 278 -16.56 -7.29 -8.26
CA ASN A 278 -15.48 -7.10 -9.21
C ASN A 278 -14.11 -6.95 -8.50
N ILE A 279 -14.04 -6.12 -7.46
CA ILE A 279 -12.81 -5.93 -6.67
C ILE A 279 -12.35 -7.26 -6.08
N ASN A 280 -13.22 -7.99 -5.40
CA ASN A 280 -12.80 -9.17 -4.66
C ASN A 280 -12.57 -10.41 -5.54
N ASN A 281 -13.48 -10.68 -6.48
CA ASN A 281 -13.56 -11.94 -7.22
C ASN A 281 -12.86 -11.90 -8.59
N VAL A 282 -12.54 -10.71 -9.10
CA VAL A 282 -11.80 -10.54 -10.36
C VAL A 282 -10.46 -9.87 -10.08
N GLN A 283 -10.47 -8.63 -9.61
CA GLN A 283 -9.26 -7.81 -9.56
C GLN A 283 -8.26 -8.32 -8.52
N VAL A 284 -8.63 -8.34 -7.24
CA VAL A 284 -7.75 -8.84 -6.16
C VAL A 284 -7.48 -10.34 -6.35
N GLU A 285 -8.46 -11.10 -6.85
CA GLU A 285 -8.29 -12.53 -7.12
C GLU A 285 -7.18 -12.82 -8.12
N ALA A 286 -6.95 -11.95 -9.11
CA ALA A 286 -5.88 -12.11 -10.09
C ALA A 286 -4.50 -12.22 -9.41
N PHE A 287 -4.18 -11.28 -8.50
CA PHE A 287 -2.92 -11.34 -7.75
C PHE A 287 -2.95 -12.32 -6.59
N ARG A 288 -4.12 -12.58 -5.98
CA ARG A 288 -4.29 -13.64 -4.98
C ARG A 288 -3.93 -15.01 -5.54
N LYS A 289 -4.25 -15.29 -6.81
CA LYS A 289 -3.87 -16.53 -7.51
C LYS A 289 -2.42 -16.55 -7.96
N LEU A 290 -1.89 -15.41 -8.40
CA LEU A 290 -0.51 -15.31 -8.91
C LEU A 290 0.52 -15.53 -7.79
N VAL A 291 0.31 -14.88 -6.63
CA VAL A 291 1.22 -14.94 -5.47
C VAL A 291 0.45 -15.23 -4.18
N PRO A 292 -0.09 -16.46 -4.03
CA PRO A 292 -0.99 -16.84 -2.94
C PRO A 292 -0.32 -16.90 -1.56
N GLU A 293 1.01 -16.96 -1.50
CA GLU A 293 1.80 -16.93 -0.27
C GLU A 293 2.05 -15.51 0.27
N SER A 294 1.76 -14.49 -0.53
CA SER A 294 1.82 -13.08 -0.12
C SER A 294 0.61 -12.69 0.74
N GLY A 295 0.27 -11.41 0.75
CA GLY A 295 -0.89 -10.88 1.46
C GLY A 295 -1.31 -9.50 0.96
N ALA A 296 -2.22 -8.88 1.68
CA ALA A 296 -2.74 -7.55 1.42
C ALA A 296 -2.38 -6.58 2.55
N TYR A 297 -2.36 -5.28 2.25
CA TYR A 297 -2.17 -4.26 3.26
C TYR A 297 -3.52 -3.91 3.90
N LEU A 298 -3.72 -4.29 5.16
CA LEU A 298 -5.01 -4.21 5.84
C LEU A 298 -5.69 -2.83 5.84
N ASN A 299 -4.93 -1.73 5.77
CA ASN A 299 -5.51 -0.38 5.73
C ASN A 299 -6.04 0.02 4.34
N GLU A 300 -5.63 -0.68 3.28
CA GLU A 300 -6.00 -0.41 1.89
C GLU A 300 -6.35 -1.72 1.19
N ALA A 301 -7.18 -2.56 1.82
CA ALA A 301 -7.58 -3.86 1.29
C ALA A 301 -9.10 -3.96 1.16
N TYR A 302 -9.55 -5.06 0.55
CA TYR A 302 -10.97 -5.38 0.51
C TYR A 302 -11.48 -5.57 1.93
N TRP A 303 -12.47 -4.77 2.31
CA TRP A 303 -12.96 -4.68 3.68
C TRP A 303 -13.50 -6.02 4.20
N ASN A 304 -13.93 -6.92 3.31
CA ASN A 304 -14.40 -8.26 3.64
C ASN A 304 -13.51 -9.35 3.02
N GLU A 305 -12.19 -9.16 3.10
CA GLU A 305 -11.18 -10.07 2.55
C GLU A 305 -11.42 -11.54 2.97
N PRO A 306 -11.57 -12.46 2.00
CA PRO A 306 -11.62 -13.89 2.30
C PRO A 306 -10.32 -14.34 2.96
N ASN A 307 -10.41 -15.05 4.08
CA ASN A 307 -9.24 -15.48 4.86
C ASN A 307 -8.35 -14.30 5.31
N PHE A 308 -8.97 -13.17 5.70
CA PHE A 308 -8.30 -11.95 6.15
C PHE A 308 -7.17 -12.21 7.17
N GLN A 309 -7.28 -13.25 8.01
CA GLN A 309 -6.22 -13.66 8.94
C GLN A 309 -4.87 -13.86 8.24
N LYS A 310 -4.88 -14.62 7.14
CA LYS A 310 -3.69 -14.89 6.33
C LYS A 310 -3.33 -13.65 5.51
N ALA A 311 -4.32 -13.03 4.86
CA ALA A 311 -4.06 -11.90 3.98
C ALA A 311 -3.45 -10.70 4.73
N PHE A 312 -3.87 -10.41 5.95
CA PHE A 312 -3.46 -9.20 6.68
C PHE A 312 -2.31 -9.43 7.66
N TRP A 313 -2.12 -10.65 8.17
CA TRP A 313 -1.07 -10.92 9.16
C TRP A 313 -0.24 -12.18 8.87
N GLY A 314 -0.65 -13.04 7.94
CA GLY A 314 0.07 -14.25 7.60
C GLY A 314 0.37 -15.11 8.83
N SER A 315 1.63 -15.48 9.02
CA SER A 315 2.05 -16.28 10.17
C SER A 315 1.94 -15.58 11.53
N ASN A 316 1.78 -14.25 11.56
CA ASN A 316 1.64 -13.51 12.82
C ASN A 316 0.25 -13.64 13.45
N TYR A 317 -0.77 -14.08 12.70
CA TYR A 317 -2.14 -14.08 13.18
C TYR A 317 -2.36 -14.86 14.47
N LYS A 318 -1.73 -16.04 14.58
CA LYS A 318 -1.88 -16.90 15.76
C LYS A 318 -1.45 -16.17 17.04
N ARG A 319 -0.27 -15.55 17.03
CA ARG A 319 0.26 -14.80 18.17
C ARG A 319 -0.61 -13.57 18.47
N LEU A 320 -1.07 -12.86 17.44
CA LEU A 320 -1.98 -11.72 17.61
C LEU A 320 -3.28 -12.13 18.31
N SER A 321 -3.89 -13.23 17.89
CA SER A 321 -5.12 -13.76 18.48
C SER A 321 -4.93 -14.19 19.95
N GLU A 322 -3.79 -14.80 20.28
CA GLU A 322 -3.45 -15.17 21.67
C GLU A 322 -3.29 -13.93 22.57
N ILE A 323 -2.63 -12.88 22.06
CA ILE A 323 -2.49 -11.61 22.78
C ILE A 323 -3.86 -10.95 22.97
N LYS A 324 -4.69 -10.90 21.91
CA LYS A 324 -6.04 -10.33 21.96
C LYS A 324 -6.88 -10.99 23.06
N LYS A 325 -6.93 -12.32 23.10
CA LYS A 325 -7.69 -13.07 24.12
C LYS A 325 -7.20 -12.80 25.55
N THR A 326 -5.92 -12.51 25.72
CA THR A 326 -5.33 -12.24 27.03
C THR A 326 -5.67 -10.82 27.50
N VAL A 327 -5.57 -9.84 26.60
CA VAL A 327 -5.73 -8.41 26.94
C VAL A 327 -7.20 -8.02 26.98
N ASP A 328 -8.02 -8.56 26.09
CA ASP A 328 -9.44 -8.24 25.94
C ASP A 328 -10.31 -9.52 25.91
N PRO A 329 -10.38 -10.27 27.03
CA PRO A 329 -11.13 -11.53 27.10
C PRO A 329 -12.65 -11.34 26.93
N ASP A 330 -13.15 -10.12 27.16
CA ASP A 330 -14.57 -9.78 27.05
C ASP A 330 -14.92 -9.16 25.70
N ASP A 331 -13.94 -9.03 24.79
CA ASP A 331 -14.09 -8.46 23.45
C ASP A 331 -14.72 -7.05 23.45
N VAL A 332 -14.26 -6.18 24.36
CA VAL A 332 -14.69 -4.77 24.45
C VAL A 332 -14.39 -4.05 23.14
N PHE A 333 -13.22 -4.31 22.55
CA PHE A 333 -12.82 -3.74 21.28
C PHE A 333 -13.09 -4.73 20.14
N TRP A 334 -14.03 -4.37 19.28
CA TRP A 334 -14.36 -5.14 18.09
C TRP A 334 -14.33 -4.24 16.86
N CYS A 335 -13.82 -4.78 15.76
CA CYS A 335 -13.95 -4.18 14.43
C CYS A 335 -14.00 -5.27 13.36
N HIS A 336 -14.61 -4.93 12.22
CA HIS A 336 -14.73 -5.86 11.09
C HIS A 336 -13.35 -6.21 10.52
N THR A 337 -13.10 -7.49 10.27
CA THR A 337 -11.79 -8.05 9.85
C THR A 337 -10.60 -7.66 10.73
N CYS A 338 -10.82 -7.47 12.03
CA CYS A 338 -9.77 -7.26 13.01
C CYS A 338 -9.35 -8.56 13.71
N VAL A 339 -8.18 -8.57 14.35
CA VAL A 339 -7.72 -9.70 15.16
C VAL A 339 -8.77 -10.05 16.22
N GLY A 340 -9.21 -11.31 16.23
CA GLY A 340 -10.17 -11.83 17.21
C GLY A 340 -11.63 -11.49 16.96
N ASN A 341 -11.98 -10.95 15.79
CA ASN A 341 -13.37 -10.58 15.50
C ASN A 341 -14.31 -11.77 15.25
N GLU A 342 -13.78 -12.99 15.08
CA GLU A 342 -14.51 -14.15 14.54
C GLU A 342 -15.58 -14.71 15.49
N GLY A 343 -15.52 -14.38 16.78
CA GLY A 343 -16.54 -14.73 17.75
C GLY A 343 -17.82 -13.91 17.63
N PHE A 344 -17.91 -13.00 16.66
CA PHE A 344 -19.05 -12.12 16.46
C PHE A 344 -19.48 -12.01 15.00
N LYS A 345 -20.75 -11.61 14.83
CA LYS A 345 -21.35 -11.29 13.54
C LYS A 345 -22.28 -10.10 13.67
N GLU A 346 -22.25 -9.22 12.67
CA GLU A 346 -23.26 -8.17 12.50
C GLU A 346 -24.57 -8.78 11.98
N VAL A 347 -25.67 -8.50 12.69
CA VAL A 347 -27.04 -8.94 12.35
C VAL A 347 -27.95 -7.72 12.36
N GLY A 348 -28.20 -7.15 11.18
CA GLY A 348 -28.92 -5.88 11.07
C GLY A 348 -28.12 -4.76 11.73
N SER A 349 -28.65 -4.16 12.80
CA SER A 349 -27.99 -3.12 13.59
C SER A 349 -27.33 -3.65 14.87
N TYR A 350 -27.26 -4.97 15.06
CA TYR A 350 -26.73 -5.59 16.27
C TYR A 350 -25.41 -6.29 16.00
N LEU A 351 -24.55 -6.30 17.02
CA LEU A 351 -23.36 -7.15 17.06
C LEU A 351 -23.66 -8.34 18.00
N CYS A 352 -23.65 -9.56 17.46
CA CYS A 352 -24.01 -10.77 18.19
C CYS A 352 -22.84 -11.74 18.29
N ARG A 353 -22.67 -12.40 19.44
CA ARG A 353 -21.71 -13.52 19.58
C ARG A 353 -22.21 -14.73 18.79
N VAL A 354 -21.31 -15.46 18.13
CA VAL A 354 -21.60 -16.65 17.30
C VAL A 354 -20.98 -17.93 17.83
#